data_AF-A0A6I4Z257-F1
#
_entry.id   AF-A0A6I4Z257-F1
#
_cell.length_a   1.000
_cell.length_b   1.000
_cell.length_c   1.000
_cell.angle_alpha   90.00
_cell.angle_beta   90.00
_cell.angle_gamma   90.00
#
_symmetry.space_group_name_H-M   'P 1'
#
loop_
_entity.id
_entity.type
_entity.pdbx_description
1 polymer ?
#
loop_
_entity_poly.entity_id
_entity_poly.type
_entity_poly.pdbx_seq_one_letter_code
_entity_poly.pdbx_strand_id
1 'polypeptide(L)'
;MEAIKLQRLWIMDWFGHLIEQPTEDGALVRTYFTPGNYPDTFILAAWPLKPPARVMFRHAASVAQNLPDAQFVEAGDHVVALQDQDNGNYLSINPRSRDTHWNAEHLNDWERFIPVPKEAMDGLSVLQDHSYGKVEMNGHSAPALVWPSVAENVGNFAWIGGFAFSITRNLQNLIRIGSAPAGKAVEVALVSNQGDSAKLSVVRSAKAL
;
A
#
# COMPACT_ATOMS: atom_id res chain seq x y z
N MET A 1 -13.13 12.73 -16.26
CA MET A 1 -12.54 11.42 -16.61
C MET A 1 -11.11 11.46 -16.12
N GLU A 2 -10.76 10.64 -15.15
CA GLU A 2 -9.39 10.58 -14.60
C GLU A 2 -8.43 10.10 -15.70
N ALA A 3 -7.31 10.80 -15.90
CA ALA A 3 -6.37 10.45 -16.95
C ALA A 3 -5.60 9.17 -16.55
N ILE A 4 -5.61 8.16 -17.43
CA ILE A 4 -4.82 6.94 -17.22
C ILE A 4 -3.34 7.32 -17.36
N LYS A 5 -2.57 7.16 -16.27
CA LYS A 5 -1.11 7.36 -16.29
C LYS A 5 -0.37 6.06 -15.99
N LEU A 6 0.73 5.84 -16.69
CA LEU A 6 1.70 4.80 -16.31
C LEU A 6 2.48 5.29 -15.08
N GLN A 7 2.51 4.50 -14.01
CA GLN A 7 3.25 4.88 -12.80
C GLN A 7 3.77 3.67 -12.03
N ARG A 8 4.64 3.96 -11.05
CA ARG A 8 5.14 2.97 -10.10
C ARG A 8 4.04 2.67 -9.08
N LEU A 9 3.77 1.39 -8.89
CA LEU A 9 2.91 0.87 -7.84
C LEU A 9 3.76 -0.02 -6.93
N TRP A 10 3.71 0.25 -5.63
CA TRP A 10 4.20 -0.66 -4.62
C TRP A 10 3.09 -1.62 -4.24
N ILE A 11 3.47 -2.83 -3.83
CA ILE A 11 2.51 -3.85 -3.42
C ILE A 11 2.53 -3.91 -1.91
N MET A 12 1.39 -3.58 -1.31
CA MET A 12 1.16 -3.71 0.13
C MET A 12 0.33 -4.97 0.37
N ASP A 13 0.73 -5.79 1.34
CA ASP A 13 -0.05 -6.95 1.74
C ASP A 13 -1.25 -6.57 2.61
N TRP A 14 -2.07 -7.56 2.92
CA TRP A 14 -3.24 -7.42 3.77
C TRP A 14 -2.94 -6.86 5.17
N PHE A 15 -1.70 -6.87 5.65
CA PHE A 15 -1.35 -6.40 7.00
C PHE A 15 -0.48 -5.14 7.00
N GLY A 16 -0.45 -4.39 5.89
CA GLY A 16 0.27 -3.12 5.81
C GLY A 16 1.79 -3.23 5.61
N HIS A 17 2.29 -4.42 5.28
CA HIS A 17 3.70 -4.61 4.92
C HIS A 17 3.84 -4.43 3.40
N LEU A 18 5.02 -4.01 2.96
CA LEU A 18 5.33 -3.91 1.54
C LEU A 18 6.04 -5.16 1.05
N ILE A 19 5.81 -5.50 -0.20
CA ILE A 19 6.54 -6.56 -0.90
C ILE A 19 7.80 -5.98 -1.53
N GLU A 20 8.94 -6.62 -1.28
CA GLU A 20 10.25 -6.25 -1.80
C GLU A 20 11.02 -7.50 -2.27
N GLN A 21 12.00 -7.31 -3.15
CA GLN A 21 12.99 -8.31 -3.50
C GLN A 21 14.37 -7.74 -3.10
N PRO A 22 14.94 -8.11 -1.94
CA PRO A 22 16.13 -7.44 -1.41
C PRO A 22 17.42 -7.77 -2.16
N THR A 23 17.42 -8.87 -2.93
CA THR A 23 18.56 -9.34 -3.72
C THR A 23 18.08 -9.78 -5.11
N GLU A 24 18.87 -9.58 -6.16
CA GLU A 24 18.55 -9.89 -7.57
C GLU A 24 17.96 -11.30 -7.78
N ASP A 25 18.57 -12.31 -7.17
CA ASP A 25 18.15 -13.72 -7.26
C ASP A 25 17.31 -14.17 -6.06
N GLY A 26 16.90 -13.24 -5.21
CA GLY A 26 16.15 -13.54 -3.99
C GLY A 26 14.68 -13.76 -4.25
N ALA A 27 14.00 -14.42 -3.31
CA ALA A 27 12.55 -14.44 -3.29
C ALA A 27 11.98 -13.05 -2.97
N LEU A 28 10.72 -12.83 -3.33
CA LEU A 28 9.94 -11.74 -2.75
C LEU A 28 9.80 -11.97 -1.24
N VAL A 29 9.92 -10.91 -0.46
CA VAL A 29 9.73 -10.90 0.98
C VAL A 29 8.82 -9.74 1.35
N ARG A 30 8.23 -9.81 2.54
CA ARG A 30 7.51 -8.69 3.13
C ARG A 30 8.38 -7.92 4.12
N THR A 31 8.19 -6.61 4.14
CA THR A 31 8.90 -5.66 5.01
C THR A 31 7.94 -4.64 5.60
N TYR A 32 8.23 -4.15 6.80
CA TYR A 32 7.40 -3.12 7.42
C TYR A 32 7.41 -1.83 6.60
N PHE A 33 6.24 -1.23 6.45
CA PHE A 33 6.15 0.13 5.93
C PHE A 33 6.93 1.09 6.86
N THR A 34 7.90 1.80 6.27
CA THR A 34 8.72 2.80 6.97
C THR A 34 8.50 4.16 6.31
N PRO A 35 8.06 5.20 7.05
CA PRO A 35 7.77 6.53 6.49
C PRO A 35 8.94 7.15 5.72
N GLY A 36 8.69 7.56 4.46
CA GLY A 36 9.70 8.13 3.57
C GLY A 36 10.72 7.12 3.02
N ASN A 37 10.46 5.82 3.16
CA ASN A 37 11.27 4.77 2.54
C ASN A 37 10.41 3.92 1.60
N TYR A 38 10.85 3.80 0.35
CA TYR A 38 10.18 3.00 -0.67
C TYR A 38 11.06 1.81 -1.03
N PRO A 39 10.50 0.58 -1.04
CA PRO A 39 11.20 -0.57 -1.58
C PRO A 39 11.71 -0.30 -3.00
N ASP A 40 12.89 -0.84 -3.29
CA ASP A 40 13.49 -0.77 -4.62
C ASP A 40 12.62 -1.50 -5.66
N THR A 41 11.94 -2.58 -5.25
CA THR A 41 11.01 -3.34 -6.08
C THR A 41 9.65 -2.64 -6.17
N PHE A 42 9.20 -2.39 -7.39
CA PHE A 42 7.86 -1.86 -7.70
C PHE A 42 7.33 -2.47 -9.00
N ILE A 43 6.07 -2.23 -9.30
CA ILE A 43 5.43 -2.63 -10.56
C ILE A 43 5.12 -1.38 -11.38
N LEU A 44 5.48 -1.40 -12.66
CA LEU A 44 5.12 -0.34 -13.59
C LEU A 44 3.78 -0.69 -14.25
N ALA A 45 2.71 0.04 -13.92
CA ALA A 45 1.37 -0.25 -14.42
C ALA A 45 0.53 1.03 -14.62
N ALA A 46 -0.51 0.89 -15.44
CA ALA A 46 -1.51 1.94 -15.65
C ALA A 46 -2.34 2.15 -14.38
N TRP A 47 -2.67 3.40 -14.08
CA TRP A 47 -3.51 3.77 -12.94
C TRP A 47 -4.67 4.69 -13.36
N PRO A 48 -5.91 4.47 -12.88
CA PRO A 48 -6.33 3.36 -12.01
C PRO A 48 -6.13 1.97 -12.64
N LEU A 49 -5.70 1.00 -11.84
CA LEU A 49 -5.41 -0.36 -12.31
C LEU A 49 -6.71 -1.07 -12.71
N LYS A 50 -6.67 -1.79 -13.84
CA LYS A 50 -7.78 -2.63 -14.32
C LYS A 50 -7.30 -4.07 -14.54
N PRO A 51 -7.56 -4.99 -13.60
CA PRO A 51 -7.29 -6.41 -13.80
C PRO A 51 -8.20 -7.03 -14.88
N PRO A 52 -7.76 -8.10 -15.58
CA PRO A 52 -6.43 -8.66 -15.50
C PRO A 52 -5.39 -7.75 -16.17
N ALA A 53 -4.21 -7.63 -15.57
CA ALA A 53 -3.12 -6.80 -16.10
C ALA A 53 -1.76 -7.46 -15.85
N ARG A 54 -0.88 -7.46 -16.85
CA ARG A 54 0.46 -8.02 -16.70
C ARG A 54 1.24 -7.29 -15.60
N VAL A 55 1.90 -8.05 -14.75
CA VAL A 55 2.85 -7.53 -13.76
C VAL A 55 4.21 -7.39 -14.42
N MET A 56 4.78 -6.20 -14.30
CA MET A 56 6.16 -5.93 -14.70
C MET A 56 6.91 -5.44 -13.48
N PHE A 57 7.50 -6.38 -12.74
CA PHE A 57 8.40 -6.06 -11.64
C PHE A 57 9.61 -5.27 -12.17
N ARG A 58 10.00 -4.26 -11.42
CA ARG A 58 11.08 -3.31 -11.74
C ARG A 58 11.80 -2.95 -10.46
N HIS A 59 13.09 -2.72 -10.61
CA HIS A 59 13.98 -2.20 -9.58
C HIS A 59 14.45 -0.81 -10.00
N ALA A 60 14.62 0.11 -9.06
CA ALA A 60 15.23 1.40 -9.39
C ALA A 60 16.69 1.22 -9.84
N ALA A 61 17.38 0.19 -9.31
CA ALA A 61 18.73 -0.18 -9.70
C ALA A 61 18.85 -0.81 -11.12
N SER A 62 17.75 -1.02 -11.86
CA SER A 62 17.74 -1.57 -13.24
C SER A 62 18.43 -2.94 -13.41
N VAL A 63 18.25 -3.81 -12.42
CA VAL A 63 18.82 -5.16 -12.37
C VAL A 63 17.84 -6.19 -12.96
N ALA A 64 18.36 -7.26 -13.57
CA ALA A 64 17.55 -8.35 -14.11
C ALA A 64 16.82 -9.08 -12.97
N GLN A 65 15.72 -9.78 -13.26
CA GLN A 65 14.91 -10.41 -12.22
C GLN A 65 14.65 -11.86 -12.56
N ASN A 66 14.80 -12.73 -11.56
CA ASN A 66 14.36 -14.11 -11.63
C ASN A 66 13.03 -14.27 -10.88
N LEU A 67 12.01 -13.54 -11.33
CA LEU A 67 10.63 -13.64 -10.82
C LEU A 67 9.74 -14.27 -11.90
N PRO A 68 8.71 -15.05 -11.50
CA PRO A 68 7.78 -15.62 -12.47
C PRO A 68 7.05 -14.52 -13.23
N ASP A 69 6.70 -14.81 -14.49
CA ASP A 69 5.77 -13.97 -15.23
C ASP A 69 4.41 -14.00 -14.51
N ALA A 70 3.98 -12.84 -14.02
CA ALA A 70 2.78 -12.73 -13.20
C ALA A 70 1.75 -11.78 -13.82
N GLN A 71 0.51 -11.90 -13.36
CA GLN A 71 -0.57 -10.97 -13.67
C GLN A 71 -1.33 -10.57 -12.42
N PHE A 72 -1.80 -9.33 -12.38
CA PHE A 72 -2.83 -8.92 -11.46
C PHE A 72 -4.15 -9.56 -11.86
N VAL A 73 -4.84 -10.17 -10.90
CA VAL A 73 -6.23 -10.60 -11.02
C VAL A 73 -7.08 -9.89 -9.96
N GLU A 74 -8.38 -9.77 -10.22
CA GLU A 74 -9.31 -9.16 -9.28
C GLU A 74 -9.44 -10.03 -8.02
N ALA A 75 -9.30 -9.42 -6.84
CA ALA A 75 -9.42 -10.10 -5.55
C ALA A 75 -10.28 -9.33 -4.53
N GLY A 76 -11.12 -8.41 -5.03
CA GLY A 76 -12.02 -7.56 -4.26
C GLY A 76 -11.88 -6.07 -4.60
N ASP A 77 -12.66 -5.24 -3.92
CA ASP A 77 -12.69 -3.79 -4.15
C ASP A 77 -11.32 -3.16 -3.90
N HIS A 78 -10.67 -2.71 -4.98
CA HIS A 78 -9.32 -2.13 -4.97
C HIS A 78 -8.21 -3.07 -4.44
N VAL A 79 -8.47 -4.37 -4.47
CA VAL A 79 -7.53 -5.42 -4.05
C VAL A 79 -7.25 -6.32 -5.25
N VAL A 80 -6.01 -6.75 -5.37
CA VAL A 80 -5.56 -7.68 -6.41
C VAL A 80 -4.89 -8.89 -5.81
N ALA A 81 -4.84 -9.97 -6.56
CA ALA A 81 -3.86 -11.03 -6.34
C ALA A 81 -2.82 -11.00 -7.45
N LEU A 82 -1.62 -11.52 -7.16
CA LEU A 82 -0.61 -11.77 -8.17
C LEU A 82 -0.65 -13.26 -8.52
N GLN A 83 -1.01 -13.57 -9.76
CA GLN A 83 -1.10 -14.93 -10.26
C GLN A 83 0.09 -15.23 -11.18
N ASP A 84 0.80 -16.31 -10.92
CA ASP A 84 1.80 -16.90 -11.82
C ASP A 84 1.12 -17.38 -13.09
N GLN A 85 1.62 -16.94 -14.25
CA GLN A 85 1.04 -17.27 -15.55
C GLN A 85 1.38 -18.69 -16.01
N ASP A 86 2.41 -19.33 -15.47
CA ASP A 86 2.84 -20.66 -15.89
C ASP A 86 1.99 -21.77 -15.25
N ASN A 87 1.63 -21.62 -13.98
CA ASN A 87 0.91 -22.66 -13.21
C ASN A 87 -0.44 -22.20 -12.63
N GLY A 88 -0.75 -20.90 -12.68
CA GLY A 88 -2.02 -20.35 -12.18
C GLY A 88 -2.10 -20.16 -10.66
N ASN A 89 -1.02 -20.46 -9.92
CA ASN A 89 -0.94 -20.25 -8.48
C ASN A 89 -0.75 -18.78 -8.13
N TYR A 90 -1.06 -18.42 -6.89
CA TYR A 90 -0.97 -17.05 -6.38
C TYR A 90 0.26 -16.86 -5.50
N LEU A 91 0.78 -15.63 -5.51
CA LEU A 91 1.70 -15.15 -4.48
C LEU A 91 0.95 -15.11 -3.14
N SER A 92 1.52 -15.76 -2.14
CA SER A 92 1.00 -15.80 -0.77
C SER A 92 2.05 -15.29 0.21
N ILE A 93 1.60 -14.63 1.27
CA ILE A 93 2.44 -14.21 2.39
C ILE A 93 2.33 -15.17 3.57
N ASN A 94 3.43 -15.36 4.30
CA ASN A 94 3.38 -15.94 5.64
C ASN A 94 3.17 -14.82 6.68
N PRO A 95 2.04 -14.77 7.40
CA PRO A 95 1.80 -13.74 8.41
C PRO A 95 2.79 -13.78 9.59
N ARG A 96 3.42 -14.93 9.84
CA ARG A 96 4.32 -15.15 10.99
C ARG A 96 5.80 -14.95 10.65
N SER A 97 6.15 -14.76 9.38
CA SER A 97 7.52 -14.53 8.95
C SER A 97 7.58 -13.44 7.87
N ARG A 98 8.75 -13.24 7.27
CA ARG A 98 8.95 -12.33 6.13
C ARG A 98 8.74 -13.03 4.79
N ASP A 99 8.45 -14.32 4.79
CA ASP A 99 8.53 -15.15 3.59
C ASP A 99 7.26 -15.02 2.74
N THR A 100 7.44 -15.21 1.43
CA THR A 100 6.37 -15.36 0.45
C THR A 100 6.60 -16.58 -0.43
N HIS A 101 5.56 -17.08 -1.08
CA HIS A 101 5.66 -18.22 -2.00
C HIS A 101 4.59 -18.21 -3.09
N TRP A 102 4.85 -18.90 -4.20
CA TRP A 102 3.99 -18.96 -5.41
C TRP A 102 3.27 -20.31 -5.59
N ASN A 103 2.89 -20.97 -4.50
CA ASN A 103 2.24 -22.29 -4.55
C ASN A 103 0.81 -22.30 -4.00
N ALA A 104 0.21 -21.12 -3.77
CA ALA A 104 -1.16 -21.04 -3.29
C ALA A 104 -2.15 -21.27 -4.44
N GLU A 105 -2.92 -22.35 -4.36
CA GLU A 105 -3.93 -22.70 -5.37
C GLU A 105 -5.24 -21.90 -5.22
N HIS A 106 -5.41 -21.19 -4.11
CA HIS A 106 -6.65 -20.51 -3.74
C HIS A 106 -6.40 -19.09 -3.25
N LEU A 107 -7.38 -18.22 -3.47
CA LEU A 107 -7.38 -16.84 -2.99
C LEU A 107 -8.01 -16.74 -1.60
N ASN A 108 -7.18 -16.73 -0.57
CA ASN A 108 -7.56 -16.34 0.79
C ASN A 108 -7.08 -14.91 1.06
N ASP A 109 -7.18 -14.46 2.31
CA ASP A 109 -6.74 -13.12 2.70
C ASP A 109 -5.22 -12.92 2.54
N TRP A 110 -4.44 -14.00 2.50
CA TRP A 110 -2.98 -13.95 2.44
C TRP A 110 -2.43 -13.80 1.01
N GLU A 111 -3.31 -13.97 0.01
CA GLU A 111 -3.00 -13.76 -1.41
C GLU A 111 -3.57 -12.42 -1.91
N ARG A 112 -4.03 -11.56 -1.00
CA ARG A 112 -4.66 -10.27 -1.28
C ARG A 112 -3.70 -9.12 -1.03
N PHE A 113 -3.54 -8.29 -2.06
CA PHE A 113 -2.63 -7.16 -2.05
C PHE A 113 -3.30 -5.88 -2.51
N ILE A 114 -2.79 -4.76 -2.01
CA ILE A 114 -3.23 -3.41 -2.33
C ILE A 114 -2.14 -2.78 -3.20
N PRO A 115 -2.42 -2.43 -4.47
CA PRO A 115 -1.51 -1.62 -5.27
C PRO A 115 -1.52 -0.19 -4.76
N VAL A 116 -0.38 0.30 -4.31
CA VAL A 116 -0.24 1.62 -3.68
C VAL A 116 0.62 2.52 -4.56
N PRO A 117 0.08 3.61 -5.15
CA PRO A 117 0.90 4.60 -5.86
C PRO A 117 1.74 5.41 -4.87
N LYS A 118 2.79 6.10 -5.37
CA LYS A 118 3.72 6.87 -4.52
C LYS A 118 2.97 7.86 -3.63
N GLU A 119 2.00 8.57 -4.21
CA GLU A 119 1.24 9.60 -3.50
C GLU A 119 0.43 9.03 -2.33
N ALA A 120 -0.03 7.77 -2.40
CA ALA A 120 -0.66 7.13 -1.25
C ALA A 120 0.36 6.72 -0.17
N MET A 121 1.55 6.24 -0.58
CA MET A 121 2.67 5.95 0.33
C MET A 121 3.15 7.21 1.07
N ASP A 122 3.20 8.34 0.37
CA ASP A 122 3.50 9.66 0.92
C ASP A 122 2.43 10.05 1.95
N GLY A 123 1.15 9.80 1.63
CA GLY A 123 0.04 10.01 2.55
C GLY A 123 0.19 9.22 3.85
N LEU A 124 0.47 7.92 3.74
CA LEU A 124 0.74 7.05 4.90
C LEU A 124 1.94 7.53 5.71
N SER A 125 3.01 7.99 5.05
CA SER A 125 4.22 8.50 5.73
C SER A 125 3.90 9.72 6.59
N VAL A 126 3.07 10.63 6.09
CA VAL A 126 2.62 11.83 6.83
C VAL A 126 1.74 11.46 8.02
N LEU A 127 0.87 10.45 7.86
CA LEU A 127 0.02 10.00 8.96
C LEU A 127 0.81 9.27 10.05
N GLN A 128 1.89 8.57 9.72
CA GLN A 128 2.67 7.76 10.66
C GLN A 128 3.85 8.51 11.31
N ASP A 129 4.47 9.48 10.63
CA ASP A 129 5.60 10.24 11.18
C ASP A 129 5.36 11.75 11.04
N HIS A 130 5.16 12.40 12.18
CA HIS A 130 4.87 13.83 12.29
C HIS A 130 6.03 14.74 11.85
N SER A 131 7.23 14.20 11.59
CA SER A 131 8.29 14.97 10.94
C SER A 131 7.96 15.31 9.47
N TYR A 132 7.06 14.54 8.83
CA TYR A 132 6.58 14.80 7.47
C TYR A 132 5.32 15.68 7.41
N GLY A 133 4.70 16.00 8.54
CA GLY A 133 3.55 16.90 8.58
C GLY A 133 2.83 16.94 9.91
N LYS A 134 1.86 17.86 10.00
CA LYS A 134 0.92 17.95 11.12
C LYS A 134 -0.40 17.32 10.71
N VAL A 135 -0.95 16.50 11.58
CA VAL A 135 -2.25 15.86 11.41
C VAL A 135 -3.13 16.26 12.56
N GLU A 136 -4.30 16.83 12.24
CA GLU A 136 -5.34 17.13 13.21
C GLU A 136 -6.57 16.28 12.93
N MET A 137 -7.14 15.70 13.97
CA MET A 137 -8.40 14.98 13.92
C MET A 137 -9.39 15.66 14.84
N ASN A 138 -10.54 16.07 14.29
CA ASN A 138 -11.58 16.80 15.03
C ASN A 138 -11.03 18.02 15.80
N GLY A 139 -10.14 18.80 15.17
CA GLY A 139 -9.57 20.03 15.72
C GLY A 139 -8.46 19.84 16.77
N HIS A 140 -7.99 18.62 16.99
CA HIS A 140 -6.90 18.32 17.92
C HIS A 140 -5.78 17.59 17.19
N SER A 141 -4.53 17.76 17.64
CA SER A 141 -3.41 16.97 17.10
C SER A 141 -3.73 15.48 17.21
N ALA A 142 -3.68 14.78 16.08
CA ALA A 142 -3.86 13.34 16.05
C ALA A 142 -2.56 12.64 16.52
N PRO A 143 -2.66 11.48 17.20
CA PRO A 143 -1.55 10.56 17.33
C PRO A 143 -1.09 10.03 15.97
N ALA A 144 0.14 9.51 15.92
CA ALA A 144 0.65 8.82 14.74
C ALA A 144 -0.22 7.61 14.37
N LEU A 145 -0.29 7.33 13.07
CA LEU A 145 -0.87 6.12 12.53
C LEU A 145 -0.13 4.89 13.06
N VAL A 146 -0.90 3.87 13.43
CA VAL A 146 -0.39 2.57 13.87
C VAL A 146 -1.02 1.44 13.06
N TRP A 147 -0.23 0.40 12.83
CA TRP A 147 -0.65 -0.80 12.13
C TRP A 147 -1.12 -1.86 13.14
N PRO A 148 -2.18 -2.62 12.82
CA PRO A 148 -2.59 -3.76 13.63
C PRO A 148 -1.53 -4.81 13.78
N SER A 149 -1.53 -5.49 14.93
CA SER A 149 -0.77 -6.72 15.04
C SER A 149 -1.32 -7.74 14.05
N VAL A 150 -0.43 -8.46 13.37
CA VAL A 150 -0.84 -9.56 12.48
C VAL A 150 -1.67 -10.60 13.23
N ALA A 151 -1.46 -10.75 14.55
CA ALA A 151 -2.25 -11.65 15.40
C ALA A 151 -3.73 -11.25 15.53
N GLU A 152 -4.08 -9.98 15.32
CA GLU A 152 -5.46 -9.50 15.37
C GLU A 152 -6.23 -9.87 14.09
N ASN A 153 -5.54 -10.20 13.00
CA ASN A 153 -6.09 -10.61 11.71
C ASN A 153 -7.18 -9.66 11.14
N VAL A 154 -7.06 -8.37 11.43
CA VAL A 154 -7.97 -7.30 10.96
C VAL A 154 -7.42 -6.64 9.70
N GLY A 155 -6.98 -7.39 8.70
CA GLY A 155 -6.19 -6.80 7.61
C GLY A 155 -6.90 -5.76 6.74
N ASN A 156 -6.12 -4.98 5.99
CA ASN A 156 -6.50 -3.78 5.24
C ASN A 156 -7.00 -2.64 6.15
N PHE A 157 -6.61 -2.62 7.42
CA PHE A 157 -6.91 -1.53 8.35
C PHE A 157 -5.64 -0.90 8.94
N ALA A 158 -5.74 0.38 9.25
CA ALA A 158 -4.81 1.10 10.10
C ALA A 158 -5.60 1.96 11.11
N TRP A 159 -4.96 2.35 12.20
CA TRP A 159 -5.56 3.20 13.22
C TRP A 159 -4.88 4.55 13.29
N ILE A 160 -5.68 5.60 13.47
CA ILE A 160 -5.18 6.94 13.82
C ILE A 160 -6.08 7.55 14.88
N GLY A 161 -5.50 7.95 16.01
CA GLY A 161 -6.27 8.48 17.15
C GLY A 161 -7.40 7.57 17.63
N GLY A 162 -7.22 6.25 17.54
CA GLY A 162 -8.24 5.25 17.90
C GLY A 162 -9.30 5.00 16.82
N PHE A 163 -9.29 5.73 15.71
CA PHE A 163 -10.20 5.50 14.59
C PHE A 163 -9.62 4.47 13.61
N ALA A 164 -10.35 3.36 13.42
CA ALA A 164 -10.00 2.30 12.47
C ALA A 164 -10.50 2.67 11.07
N PHE A 165 -9.61 2.70 10.08
CA PHE A 165 -10.00 2.98 8.70
C PHE A 165 -9.42 1.96 7.73
N SER A 166 -10.14 1.68 6.64
CA SER A 166 -9.67 0.75 5.62
C SER A 166 -8.72 1.46 4.65
N ILE A 167 -7.56 0.86 4.35
CA ILE A 167 -6.59 1.45 3.40
C ILE A 167 -7.22 1.57 2.01
N THR A 168 -7.77 0.49 1.48
CA THR A 168 -8.43 0.45 0.15
C THR A 168 -9.55 1.49 -0.01
N ARG A 169 -10.46 1.61 0.95
CA ARG A 169 -11.57 2.60 0.91
C ARG A 169 -11.09 4.04 0.95
N ASN A 170 -9.90 4.26 1.49
CA ASN A 170 -9.34 5.60 1.68
C ASN A 170 -8.18 5.89 0.75
N LEU A 171 -7.91 5.04 -0.26
CA LEU A 171 -6.73 5.18 -1.12
C LEU A 171 -6.69 6.55 -1.82
N GLN A 172 -7.83 7.04 -2.30
CA GLN A 172 -7.92 8.38 -2.90
C GLN A 172 -7.66 9.51 -1.90
N ASN A 173 -8.09 9.36 -0.65
CA ASN A 173 -7.79 10.33 0.41
C ASN A 173 -6.30 10.29 0.79
N LEU A 174 -5.69 9.10 0.82
CA LEU A 174 -4.24 8.95 1.03
C LEU A 174 -3.45 9.62 -0.10
N ILE A 175 -3.86 9.43 -1.36
CA ILE A 175 -3.28 10.13 -2.52
C ILE A 175 -3.40 11.65 -2.36
N ARG A 176 -4.58 12.15 -1.95
CA ARG A 176 -4.80 13.59 -1.72
C ARG A 176 -3.89 14.14 -0.63
N ILE A 177 -3.68 13.39 0.45
CA ILE A 177 -2.72 13.77 1.51
C ILE A 177 -1.31 13.85 0.92
N GLY A 178 -0.80 12.76 0.32
CA GLY A 178 0.58 12.73 -0.16
C GLY A 178 0.86 13.58 -1.40
N SER A 179 -0.18 14.05 -2.10
CA SER A 179 -0.04 15.03 -3.19
C SER A 179 -0.17 16.48 -2.73
N ALA A 180 -0.55 16.74 -1.48
CA ALA A 180 -0.75 18.10 -0.99
C ALA A 180 0.56 18.90 -1.01
N PRO A 181 0.57 20.15 -1.51
CA PRO A 181 1.76 20.98 -1.45
C PRO A 181 2.18 21.25 0.00
N ALA A 182 3.49 21.30 0.26
CA ALA A 182 4.02 21.61 1.58
C ALA A 182 3.45 22.94 2.13
N GLY A 183 3.12 22.96 3.42
CA GLY A 183 2.54 24.11 4.10
C GLY A 183 1.08 24.40 3.79
N LYS A 184 0.45 23.69 2.84
CA LYS A 184 -0.99 23.82 2.57
C LYS A 184 -1.77 22.74 3.32
N ALA A 185 -2.86 23.15 3.96
CA ALA A 185 -3.79 22.23 4.59
C ALA A 185 -4.62 21.50 3.53
N VAL A 186 -4.83 20.20 3.74
CA VAL A 186 -5.77 19.38 2.99
C VAL A 186 -6.75 18.73 3.96
N GLU A 187 -8.04 18.90 3.65
CA GLU A 187 -9.13 18.28 4.40
C GLU A 187 -9.54 16.96 3.73
N VAL A 188 -9.52 15.88 4.50
CA VAL A 188 -9.99 14.56 4.06
C VAL A 188 -10.88 13.93 5.13
N ALA A 189 -11.70 12.95 4.72
CA ALA A 189 -12.47 12.14 5.64
C ALA A 189 -12.04 10.69 5.48
N LEU A 190 -11.47 10.10 6.54
CA LEU A 190 -11.18 8.67 6.57
C LEU A 190 -12.45 7.91 6.90
N VAL A 191 -12.71 6.82 6.17
CA VAL A 191 -13.92 6.00 6.30
C VAL A 191 -13.60 4.64 6.92
N SER A 192 -14.37 4.23 7.92
CA SER A 192 -14.27 2.93 8.57
C SER A 192 -14.89 1.80 7.72
N ASN A 193 -14.81 0.55 8.18
CA ASN A 193 -15.55 -0.53 7.51
C ASN A 193 -17.07 -0.37 7.65
N GLN A 194 -17.51 0.22 8.77
CA GLN A 194 -18.92 0.39 9.10
C GLN A 194 -19.52 1.65 8.45
N GLY A 195 -18.70 2.44 7.75
CA GLY A 195 -19.13 3.66 7.07
C GLY A 195 -19.00 4.92 7.91
N ASP A 196 -18.54 4.82 9.16
CA ASP A 196 -18.22 5.98 9.98
C ASP A 196 -17.09 6.79 9.33
N SER A 197 -17.06 8.09 9.60
CA SER A 197 -16.04 8.98 9.06
C SER A 197 -15.33 9.79 10.13
N ALA A 198 -14.00 9.86 10.06
CA ALA A 198 -13.18 10.79 10.84
C ALA A 198 -12.60 11.88 9.93
N LYS A 199 -12.81 13.15 10.28
CA LYS A 199 -12.27 14.28 9.52
C LYS A 199 -10.84 14.56 9.96
N LEU A 200 -9.96 14.71 8.97
CA LEU A 200 -8.58 15.08 9.15
C LEU A 200 -8.26 16.38 8.42
N SER A 201 -7.56 17.28 9.12
CA SER A 201 -6.80 18.36 8.51
C SER A 201 -5.33 17.99 8.51
N VAL A 202 -4.69 17.96 7.34
CA VAL A 202 -3.29 17.56 7.20
C VAL A 202 -2.48 18.67 6.56
N VAL A 203 -1.37 19.06 7.18
CA VAL A 203 -0.41 20.01 6.61
C VAL A 203 0.94 19.33 6.45
N ARG A 204 1.39 19.15 5.20
CA ARG A 204 2.69 18.54 4.92
C ARG A 204 3.86 19.46 5.25
N SER A 205 4.94 18.90 5.76
CA SER A 205 6.21 19.61 5.91
C SER A 205 6.94 19.69 4.57
N ALA A 206 7.97 20.53 4.49
CA ALA A 206 8.85 20.63 3.31
C ALA A 206 9.93 19.53 3.28
N LYS A 207 9.95 18.62 4.27
CA LYS A 207 10.88 17.49 4.31
C LYS A 207 10.60 16.58 3.10
N ALA A 208 11.67 16.17 2.41
CA ALA A 208 11.55 15.22 1.32
C ALA A 208 11.02 13.87 1.83
N LEU A 209 10.07 13.30 1.07
CA LEU A 209 9.52 11.95 1.25
C LEU A 209 10.14 11.01 0.23
#